data_AF-A0A2P4QYS4-F1
#
_entry.id   AF-A0A2P4QYS4-F1
#
_cell.length_a   1.000
_cell.length_b   1.000
_cell.length_c   1.000
_cell.angle_alpha   90.00
_cell.angle_beta   90.00
_cell.angle_gamma   90.00
#
_symmetry.space_group_name_H-M   'P 1'
#
loop_
_entity.id
_entity.type
_entity.pdbx_description
1 polymer ?
#
loop_
_entity_poly.entity_id
_entity_poly.type
_entity_poly.pdbx_seq_one_letter_code
_entity_poly.pdbx_strand_id
1 'polypeptide(L)' 'MQKCWHFDPSERPTAVELQKNIENISVKEPCSKTKIMRSSDIGPITTNNLHKNSLLSEMIKSAESIMSLLDYSTKSPQIT' A
#
# COMPACT_ATOMS: atom_id res chain seq x y z
N MET A 1 -17.84 2.13 2.11
CA MET A 1 -16.81 1.17 2.57
C MET A 1 -17.40 -0.09 3.19
N GLN A 2 -18.20 -0.03 4.27
CA GLN A 2 -18.77 -1.25 4.89
C GLN A 2 -19.47 -2.18 3.90
N LYS A 3 -20.31 -1.65 2.99
CA LYS A 3 -20.96 -2.43 1.92
C LYS A 3 -19.96 -3.13 0.96
N CYS A 4 -18.77 -2.55 0.77
CA CYS A 4 -17.72 -3.12 -0.08
C CYS A 4 -17.02 -4.32 0.59
N TRP A 5 -17.09 -4.42 1.92
CA TRP A 5 -16.49 -5.50 2.71
C TRP A 5 -17.51 -6.57 3.10
N HIS A 6 -18.57 -6.73 2.30
CA HIS A 6 -19.52 -7.81 2.52
C HIS A 6 -18.85 -9.17 2.32
N PHE A 7 -19.14 -10.13 3.21
CA PHE A 7 -18.57 -11.48 3.14
C PHE A 7 -18.97 -12.15 1.83
N ASP A 8 -20.27 -12.16 1.53
CA ASP A 8 -20.81 -12.60 0.25
C ASP A 8 -20.41 -11.63 -0.88
N PRO A 9 -19.67 -12.08 -1.91
CA PRO A 9 -19.29 -11.24 -3.05
C PRO A 9 -20.48 -10.72 -3.87
N SER A 10 -21.59 -11.45 -3.98
CA SER A 10 -22.74 -10.98 -4.78
C SER A 10 -23.49 -9.81 -4.16
N GLU A 11 -23.35 -9.64 -2.84
CA GLU A 11 -23.93 -8.52 -2.08
C GLU A 11 -23.03 -7.27 -2.11
N ARG A 12 -21.84 -7.36 -2.70
CA ARG A 12 -20.96 -6.19 -2.86
C ARG A 12 -21.48 -5.32 -3.99
N PRO A 13 -21.43 -3.98 -3.85
CA PRO A 13 -21.84 -3.08 -4.91
C PRO A 13 -20.92 -3.22 -6.13
N THR A 14 -21.53 -3.07 -7.30
CA THR A 14 -20.81 -2.99 -8.57
C THR A 14 -19.99 -1.69 -8.66
N ALA A 15 -19.03 -1.65 -9.58
CA ALA A 15 -18.24 -0.46 -9.84
C ALA A 15 -19.12 0.76 -10.23
N VAL A 16 -20.18 0.52 -11.00
CA VAL A 16 -21.13 1.55 -11.44
C VAL A 16 -21.90 2.15 -10.26
N GLU A 17 -22.37 1.30 -9.35
CA GLU A 17 -23.07 1.77 -8.13
C GLU A 17 -22.12 2.54 -7.21
N LEU A 18 -20.88 2.10 -7.07
CA LEU A 18 -19.85 2.82 -6.31
C LEU A 18 -19.56 4.19 -6.91
N GLN A 19 -19.38 4.27 -8.23
CA GLN A 19 -19.18 5.53 -8.93
C GLN A 19 -20.32 6.51 -8.64
N LYS A 20 -21.56 6.09 -8.86
CA LYS A 20 -22.75 6.92 -8.62
C LYS A 20 -22.83 7.41 -7.17
N ASN A 21 -22.48 6.56 -6.21
CA ASN A 21 -22.46 6.93 -4.80
C ASN A 21 -21.39 8.01 -4.51
N ILE A 22 -20.19 7.87 -5.07
CA ILE A 22 -19.09 8.84 -4.89
C ILE A 22 -19.44 10.17 -5.56
N GLU A 23 -20.02 10.15 -6.77
CA GLU A 23 -20.47 11.35 -7.48
C GLU A 23 -21.52 12.12 -6.67
N ASN A 24 -22.53 11.43 -6.11
CA ASN A 24 -23.54 12.06 -5.27
C ASN A 24 -22.96 12.65 -3.98
N ILE A 25 -21.93 12.04 -3.40
CA ILE A 25 -21.18 12.63 -2.27
C ILE A 25 -20.46 13.89 -2.74
N SER A 26 -19.72 13.83 -3.85
CA SER A 26 -18.95 14.95 -4.39
C SER A 26 -19.84 16.15 -4.74
N VAL A 27 -21.04 15.93 -5.27
CA VAL A 27 -22.00 17.00 -5.58
C VAL A 27 -22.51 17.69 -4.31
N LYS A 28 -22.66 16.95 -3.21
CA LYS A 28 -23.17 17.46 -1.93
C LYS A 28 -22.09 18.06 -1.05
N GLU A 29 -20.83 17.69 -1.24
CA GLU A 29 -19.69 18.13 -0.42
C GLU A 29 -19.57 19.65 -0.26
N PRO A 30 -19.79 20.49 -1.31
CA PRO A 30 -19.72 21.94 -1.17
C PRO A 30 -20.79 22.53 -0.24
N CYS A 31 -21.98 21.92 -0.22
CA CYS A 31 -23.14 22.40 0.55
C CYS A 31 -23.23 21.74 1.94
N SER A 32 -22.78 20.51 2.06
CA SER A 32 -22.78 19.71 3.28
C SER A 32 -21.52 18.86 3.31
N LYS A 33 -20.53 19.28 4.10
CA LYS A 33 -19.29 18.52 4.28
C LYS A 33 -19.62 17.11 4.77
N THR A 34 -19.09 16.09 4.10
CA THR A 34 -19.28 14.72 4.54
C THR A 34 -18.58 14.56 5.88
N LYS A 35 -19.33 14.06 6.87
CA LYS A 35 -18.78 13.79 8.20
C LYS A 35 -17.71 12.71 8.08
N ILE A 36 -16.46 13.10 8.32
CA ILE A 36 -15.36 12.15 8.43
C ILE A 36 -15.58 11.32 9.68
N MET A 37 -15.91 10.04 9.50
CA MET A 37 -15.87 9.07 10.60
C MET A 37 -14.42 8.67 10.83
N ARG A 38 -13.89 8.98 12.01
CA ARG A 38 -12.59 8.47 12.45
C ARG A 38 -12.75 6.97 12.71
N SER A 39 -11.99 6.16 11.99
CA SER A 39 -11.76 4.77 12.35
C SER A 39 -10.41 4.72 13.08
N SER A 40 -10.35 4.08 14.24
CA SER A 40 -9.09 3.84 14.94
C SER A 40 -8.14 2.98 14.12
N ASP A 41 -8.68 2.14 13.23
CA ASP A 41 -7.93 1.19 12.41
C ASP A 41 -7.56 1.76 11.03
N ILE A 42 -8.16 2.91 10.64
CA ILE A 42 -7.94 3.54 9.33
C ILE A 42 -7.80 5.04 9.52
N GLY A 43 -6.55 5.45 9.70
CA GLY A 43 -6.08 6.83 9.69
C GLY A 43 -4.56 6.81 9.45
N PRO A 44 -3.93 7.96 9.14
CA PRO A 44 -2.48 8.04 9.13
C PRO A 44 -1.98 7.58 10.50
N ILE A 45 -1.26 6.47 10.52
CA ILE A 45 -0.58 6.02 11.73
C ILE A 45 0.39 7.14 12.08
N THR A 46 0.17 7.84 13.19
CA THR A 46 1.12 8.78 13.78
C THR A 46 2.29 8.01 14.37
N THR A 47 2.96 7.20 13.56
CA THR A 47 4.30 6.75 13.85
C THR A 47 5.21 7.75 13.17
N ASN A 48 5.85 8.60 13.97
CA ASN A 48 7.04 9.37 13.59
C ASN A 48 8.22 8.46 13.18
N ASN A 49 7.96 7.17 13.01
CA ASN A 49 8.84 6.20 12.44
C ASN A 49 8.67 6.39 10.94
N LEU A 50 9.52 7.23 10.36
CA LEU A 50 9.95 7.18 8.97
C LEU A 50 9.69 5.76 8.48
N HIS A 51 8.67 5.58 7.63
CA HIS A 51 8.21 4.27 7.18
C HIS A 51 9.45 3.58 6.64
N LYS A 52 10.09 2.75 7.47
CA LYS A 52 11.23 1.94 7.06
C LYS A 52 10.56 1.02 6.08
N ASN A 53 10.69 1.35 4.80
CA ASN A 53 10.30 0.50 3.70
C ASN A 53 11.13 -0.77 3.89
N SER A 54 10.68 -1.68 4.75
CA SER A 54 11.37 -2.91 5.11
C SER A 54 11.69 -3.67 3.84
N LEU A 55 10.72 -3.69 2.93
CA LEU A 55 10.86 -4.21 1.58
C LEU A 55 12.01 -3.55 0.81
N LEU A 56 12.10 -2.21 0.81
CA LEU A 56 13.17 -1.49 0.10
C LEU A 56 14.54 -1.75 0.74
N SER A 57 14.61 -1.77 2.07
CA SER A 57 15.86 -2.07 2.79
C SER A 57 16.32 -3.52 2.58
N GLU A 58 15.38 -4.46 2.48
CA GLU A 58 15.66 -5.87 2.16
C GLU A 58 16.14 -6.02 0.72
N MET A 59 15.50 -5.31 -0.22
CA MET A 59 15.93 -5.28 -1.63
C MET A 59 17.34 -4.71 -1.79
N ILE A 60 17.66 -3.61 -1.10
CA ILE A 60 19.00 -3.00 -1.14
C ILE A 60 20.05 -3.98 -0.59
N LYS A 61 19.81 -4.59 0.58
CA LYS A 61 20.72 -5.59 1.17
C LYS A 61 20.91 -6.82 0.27
N SER A 62 19.84 -7.28 -0.39
CA SER A 62 19.92 -8.39 -1.34
C SER A 62 20.79 -8.04 -2.54
N ALA A 63 20.66 -6.83 -3.09
CA ALA A 63 21.47 -6.36 -4.20
C ALA A 63 22.95 -6.22 -3.82
N GLU A 64 23.24 -5.66 -2.64
CA GLU A 64 24.60 -5.56 -2.10
C GLU A 64 25.26 -6.93 -1.91
N SER A 65 24.51 -7.92 -1.41
CA SER A 65 24.99 -9.30 -1.26
C SER A 65 25.33 -9.96 -2.60
N ILE A 66 24.49 -9.76 -3.62
CA ILE A 66 24.76 -10.26 -4.98
C ILE A 66 26.02 -9.61 -5.56
N MET A 67 26.16 -8.30 -5.42
CA MET A 67 27.36 -7.58 -5.89
C MET A 67 28.62 -8.08 -5.21
N SER A 68 28.57 -8.27 -3.89
CA SER A 68 29.71 -8.80 -3.12
C SER A 68 30.10 -10.21 -3.57
N LEU A 69 29.12 -11.10 -3.79
CA LEU A 69 29.37 -12.47 -4.26
C LEU A 69 30.06 -12.49 -5.63
N LEU A 70 29.62 -11.62 -6.55
CA LEU A 70 30.22 -11.49 -7.88
C LEU A 70 31.65 -10.93 -7.81
N ASP A 71 31.91 -9.98 -6.91
CA ASP A 71 33.26 -9.42 -6.71
C ASP A 71 34.24 -10.47 -6.15
N TYR A 72 33.80 -11.32 -5.22
CA TYR A 72 34.59 -12.47 -4.76
C TYR A 72 34.83 -13.51 -5.86
N SER A 73 33.82 -13.80 -6.68
CA SER A 73 33.93 -14.79 -7.76
C SER A 73 34.83 -14.34 -8.91
N THR A 74 34.97 -13.03 -9.12
CA THR A 74 35.84 -12.45 -10.17
C THR A 74 37.28 -12.24 -9.71
N LYS A 75 37.53 -12.23 -8.39
CA LYS A 75 38.87 -12.09 -7.79
C LYS A 75 39.53 -13.42 -7.42
N SER A 76 38.85 -14.55 -7.56
CA SER A 76 39.45 -15.86 -7.29
C SER A 76 40.47 -16.21 -8.40
N PRO A 77 41.76 -16.45 -8.08
CA PRO A 77 42.71 -16.94 -9.06
C PRO A 77 42.28 -18.36 -9.47
N GLN A 78 42.04 -18.58 -10.76
CA GLN A 78 41.92 -19.92 -11.30
C GLN A 78 43.30 -20.59 -11.15
N ILE A 79 43.43 -21.47 -10.15
CA ILE A 79 44.62 -22.30 -9.98
C ILE A 79 44.48 -23.47 -10.96
N THR A 80 45.23 -23.40 -12.06
CA THR A 80 45.52 -24.53 -12.95
C THR A 80 47.00 -24.56 -13.23
#